data_AF-A0A850YN85-F1
#
_entry.id   AF-A0A850YN85-F1
#
_cell.length_a   1.000
_cell.length_b   1.000
_cell.length_c   1.000
_cell.angle_alpha   90.00
_cell.angle_beta   90.00
_cell.angle_gamma   90.00
#
_symmetry.space_group_name_H-M   'P 1'
#
loop_
_entity.id
_entity.type
_entity.pdbx_description
1 polymer ?
#
loop_
_entity_poly.entity_id
_entity_poly.type
_entity_poly.pdbx_seq_one_letter_code
_entity_poly.pdbx_strand_id
1 'polypeptide(L)'
;RYKQKKELENKLASMSSSVESGTADEDQIREFYILQIQKWIGTSLEEIESIDQELVILRSRDATRQAPEGPHGPSRPARTLVKPFILTRDAAQARVFGAGYPGLPTMTVDDWYEQRQRQGIVSQQGFGEPGSSPSSSLPAGASDEELQKQQRETEEEEDDEEALQKARDWDDWKDTHPRGYGNRHNMG
;
A
#
# COMPACT_ATOMS: atom_id res chain seq x y z
N ARG A 1 8.75 29.00 -4.00
CA ARG A 1 8.82 28.32 -2.68
C ARG A 1 9.80 27.14 -2.71
N TYR A 2 9.46 25.97 -3.28
CA TYR A 2 10.36 24.80 -3.27
C TYR A 2 11.79 25.07 -3.83
N LYS A 3 11.91 25.72 -4.99
CA LYS A 3 13.23 26.05 -5.57
C LYS A 3 14.08 26.95 -4.65
N GLN A 4 13.46 27.94 -4.01
CA GLN A 4 14.14 28.86 -3.09
C GLN A 4 14.57 28.14 -1.81
N LYS A 5 13.70 27.27 -1.26
CA LYS A 5 14.04 26.41 -0.10
C LYS A 5 15.26 25.53 -0.41
N LYS A 6 15.27 24.89 -1.58
CA LYS A 6 16.38 24.04 -2.03
C LYS A 6 17.68 24.83 -2.20
N GLU A 7 17.61 26.04 -2.74
CA GLU A 7 18.80 26.90 -2.88
C GLU A 7 19.35 27.34 -1.52
N LEU A 8 18.47 27.72 -0.58
CA LEU A 8 18.85 28.05 0.80
C LEU A 8 19.50 26.87 1.51
N GLU A 9 18.92 25.67 1.39
CA GLU A 9 19.47 24.44 1.98
C GLU A 9 20.84 24.09 1.40
N ASN A 10 21.03 24.24 0.09
CA ASN A 10 22.32 24.03 -0.55
C ASN A 10 23.39 25.02 -0.04
N LYS A 11 23.04 26.30 0.11
CA LYS A 11 23.95 27.33 0.65
C LYS A 11 24.31 27.02 2.11
N LEU A 12 23.32 26.70 2.95
CA LEU A 12 23.55 26.29 4.33
C LEU A 12 24.46 25.06 4.43
N ALA A 13 24.25 24.04 3.58
CA ALA A 13 25.09 22.84 3.56
C ALA A 13 26.54 23.13 3.16
N SER A 14 26.76 24.10 2.26
CA SER A 14 28.12 24.50 1.88
C SER A 14 28.86 25.25 2.99
N MET A 15 28.14 26.02 3.80
CA MET A 15 28.71 26.86 4.87
C MET A 15 28.79 26.14 6.22
N SER A 16 27.97 25.10 6.45
CA SER A 16 27.84 24.47 7.76
C SER A 16 29.16 23.88 8.26
N SER A 17 29.94 23.23 7.38
CA SER A 17 31.22 22.63 7.74
C SER A 17 32.26 23.67 8.16
N SER A 18 32.33 24.81 7.47
CA SER A 18 33.23 25.92 7.81
C SER A 18 32.86 26.59 9.13
N VAL A 19 31.55 26.76 9.39
CA VAL A 19 31.05 27.35 10.64
C VAL A 19 31.24 26.40 11.82
N GLU A 20 30.92 25.11 11.68
CA GLU A 20 31.07 24.10 12.75
C GLU A 20 32.54 23.84 13.11
N SER A 21 33.43 23.88 12.11
CA SER A 21 34.88 23.75 12.33
C SER A 21 35.54 25.00 12.92
N GLY A 22 34.81 26.11 13.06
CA GLY A 22 35.34 27.37 13.57
C GLY A 22 36.34 28.04 12.62
N THR A 23 36.33 27.68 11.34
CA THR A 23 37.22 28.25 10.31
C THR A 23 36.59 29.41 9.54
N ALA A 24 35.28 29.62 9.71
CA ALA A 24 34.53 30.70 9.08
C ALA A 24 34.85 32.07 9.69
N ASP A 25 34.81 33.11 8.86
CA ASP A 25 34.92 34.50 9.31
C ASP A 25 33.60 35.01 9.93
N GLU A 26 33.65 36.18 10.61
CA GLU A 26 32.47 36.73 11.30
C GLU A 26 31.30 37.00 10.35
N ASP A 27 31.60 37.44 9.13
CA ASP A 27 30.59 37.75 8.12
C ASP A 27 29.91 36.48 7.58
N GLN A 28 30.65 35.40 7.33
CA GLN A 28 30.11 34.08 6.97
C GLN A 28 29.26 33.49 8.10
N ILE A 29 29.69 33.64 9.36
CA ILE A 29 28.91 33.19 10.50
C ILE A 29 27.58 33.95 10.57
N ARG A 30 27.61 35.28 10.39
CA ARG A 30 26.40 36.11 10.36
C ARG A 30 25.47 35.71 9.22
N GLU A 31 26.01 35.55 8.02
CA GLU A 31 25.23 35.12 6.85
C GLU A 31 24.59 33.73 7.07
N PHE A 32 25.35 32.78 7.60
CA PHE A 32 24.86 31.44 7.92
C PHE A 32 23.63 31.49 8.84
N TYR A 33 23.70 32.23 9.95
CA TYR A 33 22.57 32.32 10.88
C TYR A 33 21.38 33.09 10.30
N ILE A 34 21.61 34.11 9.47
CA ILE A 34 20.52 34.80 8.76
C ILE A 34 19.80 33.83 7.82
N LEU A 35 20.54 33.05 7.03
CA LEU A 35 19.98 32.02 6.14
C LEU A 35 19.22 30.95 6.93
N GLN A 36 19.73 30.56 8.10
CA GLN A 36 19.08 29.61 8.99
C GLN A 36 17.72 30.13 9.50
N ILE A 37 17.65 31.41 9.90
CA ILE A 37 16.40 32.05 10.31
C ILE A 37 15.42 32.09 9.14
N GLN A 38 15.87 32.47 7.93
CA GLN A 38 15.02 32.49 6.74
C GLN A 38 14.46 31.11 6.39
N LYS A 39 15.27 30.06 6.49
CA LYS A 39 14.82 28.68 6.33
C LYS A 39 13.71 28.36 7.34
N TRP A 40 13.94 28.65 8.63
CA TRP A 40 12.97 28.35 9.68
C TRP A 40 11.67 29.12 9.54
N ILE A 41 11.69 30.38 9.08
CA ILE A 41 10.47 31.13 8.75
C ILE A 41 9.66 30.37 7.68
N GLY A 42 10.34 29.90 6.63
CA GLY A 42 9.70 29.10 5.57
C GLY A 42 9.07 27.82 6.11
N THR A 43 9.84 27.05 6.89
CA THR A 43 9.36 25.81 7.53
C THR A 43 8.18 26.09 8.45
N SER A 44 8.24 27.11 9.31
CA SER A 44 7.15 27.44 10.23
C SER A 44 5.85 27.77 9.50
N LEU A 45 5.91 28.45 8.35
CA LEU A 45 4.71 28.71 7.55
C LEU A 45 4.13 27.42 6.95
N GLU A 46 4.97 26.50 6.47
CA GLU A 46 4.54 25.18 5.97
C GLU A 46 3.91 24.34 7.09
N GLU A 47 4.51 24.36 8.29
CA GLU A 47 3.99 23.66 9.47
C GLU A 47 2.66 24.25 9.96
N ILE A 48 2.47 25.58 9.92
CA ILE A 48 1.19 26.20 10.27
C ILE A 48 0.08 25.72 9.33
N GLU A 49 0.35 25.68 8.02
CA GLU A 49 -0.62 25.18 7.04
C GLU A 49 -0.95 23.70 7.28
N SER A 50 0.05 22.88 7.62
CA SER A 50 -0.13 21.47 7.98
C SER A 50 -1.01 21.32 9.24
N ILE A 51 -0.73 22.09 10.29
CA ILE A 51 -1.51 22.10 11.54
C ILE A 51 -2.95 22.53 11.28
N ASP A 52 -3.19 23.54 10.44
CA ASP A 52 -4.54 23.98 10.11
C ASP A 52 -5.34 22.87 9.43
N GLN A 53 -4.72 22.09 8.53
CA GLN A 53 -5.35 20.93 7.89
C GLN A 53 -5.65 19.81 8.91
N GLU A 54 -4.70 19.51 9.81
CA GLU A 54 -4.90 18.53 10.87
C GLU A 54 -6.06 18.93 11.80
N LEU A 55 -6.13 20.20 12.20
CA LEU A 55 -7.20 20.71 13.05
C LEU A 55 -8.58 20.52 12.44
N VAL A 56 -8.73 20.65 11.11
CA VAL A 56 -9.99 20.36 10.41
C VAL A 56 -10.40 18.89 10.58
N ILE A 57 -9.44 17.97 10.45
CA ILE A 57 -9.67 16.52 10.61
C ILE A 57 -10.00 16.18 12.07
N LEU A 58 -9.29 16.76 13.03
CA LEU A 58 -9.55 16.53 14.46
C LEU A 58 -10.94 17.04 14.86
N ARG A 59 -11.35 18.21 14.37
CA ARG A 59 -12.70 18.75 14.60
C ARG A 59 -13.79 17.86 14.01
N SER A 60 -13.60 17.32 12.80
CA SER A 60 -14.60 16.43 12.17
C SER A 60 -14.70 15.07 12.90
N ARG A 61 -13.58 14.53 13.40
CA ARG A 61 -13.56 13.35 14.27
C ARG A 61 -14.31 13.60 15.58
N ASP A 62 -14.05 14.73 16.23
CA ASP A 62 -14.70 15.05 17.50
C ASP A 62 -16.20 15.30 17.32
N ALA A 63 -16.63 15.91 16.20
CA ALA A 63 -18.04 16.00 15.82
C ALA A 63 -18.69 14.62 15.60
N THR A 64 -17.96 13.68 14.99
CA THR A 64 -18.41 12.29 14.81
C THR A 64 -18.49 11.54 16.15
N ARG A 65 -17.59 11.84 17.11
CA ARG A 65 -17.63 11.28 18.47
C ARG A 65 -18.70 11.91 19.38
N GLN A 66 -19.01 13.19 19.19
CA GLN A 66 -19.98 13.94 19.98
C GLN A 66 -21.39 13.97 19.41
N ALA A 67 -21.60 13.42 18.21
CA ALA A 67 -22.93 13.03 17.80
C ALA A 67 -23.49 12.14 18.93
N PRO A 68 -24.58 12.54 19.61
CA PRO A 68 -25.15 11.71 20.63
C PRO A 68 -25.47 10.39 19.95
N GLU A 69 -25.06 9.28 20.57
CA GLU A 69 -25.78 8.04 20.31
C GLU A 69 -27.24 8.39 20.57
N GLY A 70 -28.00 8.59 19.48
CA GLY A 70 -29.45 8.77 19.56
C GLY A 70 -29.98 7.65 20.44
N PRO A 71 -31.04 7.90 21.23
CA PRO A 71 -31.49 6.96 22.25
C PRO A 71 -31.47 5.57 21.64
N HIS A 72 -30.66 4.67 22.22
CA HIS A 72 -30.57 3.30 21.79
C HIS A 72 -32.00 2.79 21.57
N GLY A 73 -32.44 2.76 20.30
CA GLY A 73 -33.59 1.99 19.91
C GLY A 73 -33.35 0.57 20.44
N PRO A 74 -34.40 -0.14 20.89
CA PRO A 74 -34.26 -1.36 21.69
C PRO A 74 -33.13 -2.19 21.11
N SER A 75 -32.08 -2.38 21.92
CA SER A 75 -30.82 -3.03 21.57
C SER A 75 -31.08 -4.07 20.49
N ARG A 76 -30.86 -3.69 19.23
CA ARG A 76 -30.91 -4.64 18.15
C ARG A 76 -29.80 -5.61 18.52
N PRO A 77 -30.08 -6.92 18.70
CA PRO A 77 -29.03 -7.88 19.02
C PRO A 77 -27.91 -7.60 18.02
N ALA A 78 -26.72 -7.30 18.54
CA ALA A 78 -25.56 -6.92 17.75
C ALA A 78 -25.56 -7.87 16.55
N ARG A 79 -25.86 -7.34 15.35
CA ARG A 79 -25.88 -8.16 14.15
C ARG A 79 -24.49 -8.77 14.14
N THR A 80 -24.41 -10.08 14.33
CA THR A 80 -23.14 -10.79 14.30
C THR A 80 -22.50 -10.35 13.00
N LEU A 81 -21.35 -9.66 13.11
CA LEU A 81 -20.56 -9.29 11.94
C LEU A 81 -20.35 -10.61 11.20
N VAL A 82 -21.02 -10.73 10.06
CA VAL A 82 -20.94 -11.94 9.24
C VAL A 82 -19.50 -11.98 8.81
N LYS A 83 -18.75 -12.96 9.34
CA LYS A 83 -17.36 -13.14 8.96
C LYS A 83 -17.36 -13.33 7.44
N PRO A 84 -16.51 -12.60 6.69
CA PRO A 84 -16.40 -12.83 5.26
C PRO A 84 -16.03 -14.30 5.04
N PHE A 85 -16.90 -15.03 4.36
CA PHE A 85 -16.68 -16.44 4.04
C PHE A 85 -16.47 -16.56 2.54
N ILE A 86 -15.61 -17.50 2.14
CA ILE A 86 -15.37 -17.82 0.74
C ILE A 86 -16.24 -19.03 0.40
N LEU A 87 -17.10 -18.91 -0.63
CA LEU A 87 -17.87 -20.03 -1.13
C LEU A 87 -16.97 -20.88 -2.04
N THR A 88 -16.50 -22.02 -1.52
CA THR A 88 -15.63 -22.96 -2.25
C THR A 88 -16.44 -24.11 -2.86
N ARG A 89 -15.99 -24.67 -3.99
CA ARG A 89 -16.67 -25.77 -4.71
C ARG A 89 -16.55 -27.12 -3.98
N ASP A 90 -15.39 -27.38 -3.38
CA ASP A 90 -15.08 -28.66 -2.73
C ASP A 90 -14.72 -28.53 -1.24
N ALA A 91 -14.97 -29.60 -0.47
CA ALA A 91 -14.68 -29.66 0.96
C ALA A 91 -13.17 -29.52 1.30
N ALA A 92 -12.29 -29.94 0.40
CA ALA A 92 -10.85 -29.75 0.55
C ALA A 92 -10.47 -28.26 0.46
N GLN A 93 -11.05 -27.53 -0.50
CA GLN A 93 -10.87 -26.10 -0.66
C GLN A 93 -11.49 -25.32 0.52
N ALA A 94 -12.64 -25.77 1.03
CA ALA A 94 -13.30 -25.16 2.20
C ALA A 94 -12.43 -25.21 3.47
N ARG A 95 -11.59 -26.24 3.64
CA ARG A 95 -10.68 -26.35 4.78
C ARG A 95 -9.52 -25.36 4.73
N VAL A 96 -9.05 -25.03 3.53
CA VAL A 96 -7.94 -24.09 3.33
C VAL A 96 -8.44 -22.65 3.27
N PHE A 97 -9.51 -22.40 2.51
CA PHE A 97 -9.98 -21.05 2.15
C PHE A 97 -11.35 -20.70 2.75
N GLY A 98 -12.14 -21.69 3.16
CA GLY A 98 -13.56 -21.51 3.51
C GLY A 98 -13.85 -21.00 4.92
N ALA A 99 -12.89 -21.02 5.84
CA ALA A 99 -13.10 -20.54 7.22
C ALA A 99 -13.25 -19.00 7.34
N GLY A 100 -13.12 -18.26 6.22
CA GLY A 100 -12.78 -16.83 6.22
C GLY A 100 -11.36 -16.65 6.74
N TYR A 101 -10.55 -15.77 6.14
CA TYR A 101 -9.10 -15.59 6.41
C TYR A 101 -8.63 -16.21 7.74
N PRO A 102 -8.23 -17.50 7.74
CA PRO A 102 -7.84 -18.16 8.96
C PRO A 102 -6.35 -17.90 9.15
N GLY A 103 -6.05 -17.15 10.22
CA GLY A 103 -4.70 -17.03 10.74
C GLY A 103 -4.02 -15.75 10.32
N LEU A 104 -3.87 -14.85 11.29
CA LEU A 104 -2.66 -14.03 11.38
C LEU A 104 -1.46 -14.93 11.04
N PRO A 105 -0.48 -14.48 10.23
CA PRO A 105 0.74 -15.25 9.98
C PRO A 105 1.34 -15.71 11.31
N THR A 106 1.24 -17.00 11.62
CA THR A 106 1.75 -17.57 12.88
C THR A 106 3.25 -17.81 12.84
N MET A 107 3.86 -17.67 11.67
CA MET A 107 5.29 -17.81 11.43
C MET A 107 5.73 -16.83 10.36
N THR A 108 6.96 -16.34 10.53
CA THR A 108 7.65 -15.58 9.49
C THR A 108 8.19 -16.52 8.40
N VAL A 109 8.59 -15.95 7.27
CA VAL A 109 9.21 -16.71 6.17
C VAL A 109 10.50 -17.38 6.65
N ASP A 110 11.30 -16.68 7.45
CA ASP A 110 12.53 -17.21 8.04
C ASP A 110 12.27 -18.39 8.98
N ASP A 111 11.27 -18.29 9.87
CA ASP A 111 10.88 -19.40 10.75
C ASP A 111 10.51 -20.67 9.96
N TRP A 112 9.93 -20.50 8.77
CA TRP A 112 9.53 -21.61 7.91
C TRP A 112 10.73 -22.30 7.29
N TYR A 113 11.73 -21.53 6.86
CA TYR A 113 12.99 -22.09 6.38
C TYR A 113 13.72 -22.85 7.47
N GLU A 114 13.82 -22.28 8.67
CA GLU A 114 14.46 -22.96 9.81
C GLU A 114 13.76 -24.28 10.15
N GLN A 115 12.42 -24.27 10.18
CA GLN A 115 11.64 -25.46 10.52
C GLN A 115 11.77 -26.56 9.46
N ARG A 116 11.84 -26.19 8.18
CA ARG A 116 12.06 -27.13 7.07
C ARG A 116 13.50 -27.67 7.03
N GLN A 117 14.47 -26.86 7.45
CA GLN A 117 15.86 -27.29 7.59
C GLN A 117 16.03 -28.28 8.76
N ARG A 118 15.37 -28.04 9.90
CA ARG A 118 15.34 -28.99 11.04
C ARG A 118 14.65 -30.31 10.70
N GLN A 119 13.64 -30.30 9.82
CA GLN A 119 12.96 -31.51 9.36
C GLN A 119 13.73 -32.27 8.25
N GLY A 120 14.88 -31.74 7.79
CA GLY A 120 15.75 -32.40 6.82
C GLY A 120 15.15 -32.54 5.42
N ILE A 121 14.06 -31.81 5.11
CA ILE A 121 13.37 -31.87 3.82
C ILE A 121 14.03 -30.93 2.79
N VAL A 122 14.68 -29.86 3.25
CA VAL A 122 15.50 -28.99 2.41
C VAL A 122 16.94 -29.49 2.48
N SER A 123 17.37 -30.18 1.43
CA SER A 123 18.80 -30.32 1.12
C SER A 123 19.36 -28.92 0.97
N GLN A 124 20.39 -28.56 1.77
CA GLN A 124 21.26 -27.41 1.49
C GLN A 124 22.01 -27.67 0.18
N GLN A 125 21.33 -27.54 -0.94
CA GLN A 125 21.93 -27.58 -2.27
C GLN A 125 21.25 -26.47 -3.07
N GLY A 126 21.54 -25.21 -2.74
CA GLY A 126 20.92 -24.12 -3.48
C GLY A 126 21.14 -22.68 -3.01
N PHE A 127 21.82 -22.41 -1.89
CA PHE A 127 22.22 -21.05 -1.54
C PHE A 127 23.69 -21.02 -1.15
N GLY A 128 24.48 -20.44 -2.04
CA GLY A 128 25.93 -20.45 -2.01
C GLY A 128 26.51 -19.59 -0.89
N GLU A 129 27.62 -20.10 -0.35
CA GLU A 129 28.68 -19.24 0.15
C GLU A 129 29.28 -18.41 -0.99
N PRO A 130 29.76 -17.19 -0.71
CA PRO A 130 30.33 -16.29 -1.71
C PRO A 130 31.75 -16.73 -2.02
N GLY A 131 31.92 -17.61 -2.99
CA GLY A 131 33.24 -17.87 -3.56
C GLY A 131 33.51 -19.31 -3.94
N SER A 132 32.91 -19.79 -5.02
CA SER A 132 33.57 -20.68 -6.00
C SER A 132 32.57 -21.13 -7.06
N SER A 133 32.79 -20.70 -8.30
CA SER A 133 32.36 -21.44 -9.50
C SER A 133 33.29 -22.65 -9.66
N PRO A 134 32.85 -23.84 -10.16
CA PRO A 134 32.37 -23.94 -11.55
C PRO A 134 31.29 -25.01 -11.87
N SER A 135 30.60 -24.75 -12.99
CA SER A 135 30.18 -25.67 -14.08
C SER A 135 29.42 -26.98 -13.81
N SER A 136 28.34 -27.09 -14.59
CA SER A 136 27.75 -28.29 -15.21
C SER A 136 27.12 -29.37 -14.32
N SER A 137 25.79 -29.43 -14.31
CA SER A 137 24.98 -30.61 -14.69
C SER A 137 23.48 -30.26 -14.62
N LEU A 138 22.87 -29.98 -15.76
CA LEU A 138 21.41 -29.90 -15.94
C LEU A 138 20.80 -31.32 -15.87
N PRO A 139 19.60 -31.50 -15.30
CA PRO A 139 18.64 -32.44 -15.84
C PRO A 139 17.61 -31.70 -16.70
N ALA A 140 17.38 -32.28 -17.86
CA ALA A 140 16.44 -31.85 -18.88
C ALA A 140 14.98 -31.86 -18.38
N GLY A 141 14.20 -30.85 -18.78
CA GLY A 141 12.76 -30.76 -18.50
C GLY A 141 12.08 -29.42 -18.84
N ALA A 142 12.81 -28.42 -19.34
CA ALA A 142 12.27 -27.10 -19.67
C ALA A 142 11.64 -27.06 -21.07
N SER A 143 10.47 -27.69 -21.26
CA SER A 143 9.73 -27.53 -22.53
C SER A 143 8.22 -27.47 -22.35
N ASP A 144 7.66 -28.09 -21.30
CA ASP A 144 6.21 -28.11 -21.08
C ASP A 144 5.72 -26.89 -20.26
N GLU A 145 6.54 -26.40 -19.33
CA GLU A 145 6.22 -25.23 -18.50
C GLU A 145 6.20 -23.92 -19.28
N GLU A 146 7.13 -23.73 -20.22
CA GLU A 146 7.19 -22.51 -21.05
C GLU A 146 6.04 -22.43 -22.05
N LEU A 147 5.56 -23.56 -22.57
CA LEU A 147 4.40 -23.60 -23.46
C LEU A 147 3.09 -23.34 -22.70
N GLN A 148 2.95 -23.86 -21.48
CA GLN A 148 1.79 -23.54 -20.63
C GLN A 148 1.78 -22.08 -20.19
N LYS A 149 2.95 -21.49 -19.91
CA LYS A 149 3.05 -20.08 -19.55
C LYS A 149 2.67 -19.18 -20.72
N GLN A 150 3.13 -19.50 -21.93
CA GLN A 150 2.76 -18.75 -23.13
C GLN A 150 1.26 -18.88 -23.44
N GLN A 151 0.66 -20.08 -23.35
CA GLN A 151 -0.78 -20.24 -23.55
C GLN A 151 -1.60 -19.42 -22.54
N ARG A 152 -1.16 -19.39 -21.28
CA ARG A 152 -1.82 -18.64 -20.22
C ARG A 152 -1.66 -17.12 -20.38
N GLU A 153 -0.50 -16.65 -20.85
CA GLU A 153 -0.29 -15.24 -21.19
C GLU A 153 -1.14 -14.81 -22.40
N THR A 154 -1.31 -15.67 -23.43
CA THR A 154 -2.19 -15.37 -24.57
C THR A 154 -3.67 -15.36 -24.18
N GLU A 155 -4.11 -16.27 -23.31
CA GLU A 155 -5.49 -16.26 -22.77
C GLU A 155 -5.76 -15.05 -21.87
N GLU A 156 -4.77 -14.55 -21.12
CA GLU A 156 -4.91 -13.33 -20.30
C GLU A 156 -4.93 -12.04 -21.16
N GLU A 157 -4.25 -12.00 -22.31
CA GLU A 157 -4.31 -10.86 -23.25
C GLU A 157 -5.66 -10.79 -24.01
N GLU A 158 -6.31 -11.92 -24.32
CA GLU A 158 -7.66 -11.94 -24.92
C GLU A 158 -8.74 -11.44 -23.93
N ASP A 159 -8.54 -11.64 -22.63
CA ASP A 159 -9.47 -11.20 -21.57
C ASP A 159 -9.52 -9.65 -21.42
N ASP A 160 -8.57 -8.92 -22.02
CA ASP A 160 -8.53 -7.45 -22.01
C ASP A 160 -9.38 -6.80 -23.12
N GLU A 161 -9.49 -7.40 -24.32
CA GLU A 161 -10.33 -6.87 -25.40
C GLU A 161 -11.83 -7.08 -25.11
N GLU A 162 -12.18 -8.24 -24.56
CA GLU A 162 -13.56 -8.56 -24.20
C GLU A 162 -14.02 -7.74 -22.98
N ALA A 163 -13.12 -7.47 -22.02
CA ALA A 163 -13.39 -6.58 -20.90
C ALA A 163 -13.69 -5.14 -21.37
N LEU A 164 -12.93 -4.64 -22.35
CA LEU A 164 -13.17 -3.32 -22.94
C LEU A 164 -14.50 -3.27 -23.70
N GLN A 165 -14.85 -4.30 -24.45
CA GLN A 165 -16.14 -4.36 -25.16
C GLN A 165 -17.31 -4.42 -24.17
N LYS A 166 -17.21 -5.26 -23.15
CA LYS A 166 -18.22 -5.36 -22.08
C LYS A 166 -18.37 -4.05 -21.32
N ALA A 167 -17.28 -3.32 -21.06
CA ALA A 167 -17.34 -2.02 -20.40
C ALA A 167 -18.09 -0.98 -21.26
N ARG A 168 -17.90 -0.99 -22.59
CA ARG A 168 -18.65 -0.15 -23.53
C ARG A 168 -20.13 -0.51 -23.57
N ASP A 169 -20.45 -1.79 -23.70
CA ASP A 169 -21.83 -2.28 -23.73
C ASP A 169 -22.57 -1.96 -22.42
N TRP A 170 -21.85 -1.98 -21.29
CA TRP A 170 -22.38 -1.56 -19.99
C TRP A 170 -22.67 -0.05 -19.91
N ASP A 171 -21.91 0.78 -20.62
CA ASP A 171 -22.14 2.22 -20.67
C ASP A 171 -23.39 2.55 -21.50
N ASP A 172 -23.51 1.97 -22.70
CA ASP A 172 -24.68 2.10 -23.57
C ASP A 172 -25.99 1.65 -22.89
N TRP A 173 -25.92 0.58 -22.09
CA TRP A 173 -27.06 0.12 -21.32
C TRP A 173 -27.49 1.12 -20.23
N LYS A 174 -26.54 1.75 -19.52
CA LYS A 174 -26.86 2.76 -18.49
C LYS A 174 -27.49 4.02 -19.09
N ASP A 175 -27.05 4.42 -20.29
CA ASP A 175 -27.59 5.58 -21.00
C ASP A 175 -29.05 5.38 -21.44
N THR A 176 -29.41 4.15 -21.80
CA THR A 176 -30.79 3.77 -22.16
C THR A 176 -31.67 3.43 -20.95
N HIS A 177 -31.08 3.18 -19.78
CA HIS A 177 -31.78 2.78 -18.54
C HIS A 177 -31.47 3.74 -17.38
N PRO A 178 -32.04 4.96 -17.40
CA PRO A 178 -31.83 5.94 -16.34
C PRO A 178 -32.31 5.40 -14.99
N ARG A 179 -31.58 5.76 -13.93
CA ARG A 179 -31.93 5.38 -12.55
C ARG A 179 -33.35 5.88 -12.24
N GLY A 180 -34.21 4.96 -11.80
CA GLY A 180 -35.62 5.26 -11.48
C GLY A 180 -36.64 4.88 -12.57
N TYR A 181 -36.23 4.24 -13.67
CA TYR A 181 -37.13 3.81 -14.75
C TYR A 181 -38.28 2.87 -14.30
N GLY A 182 -38.18 2.25 -13.13
CA GLY A 182 -39.20 1.31 -12.61
C GLY A 182 -39.96 1.74 -11.34
N ASN A 183 -39.53 2.78 -10.63
CA ASN A 183 -40.18 3.19 -9.37
C ASN A 183 -40.79 4.58 -9.49
N ARG A 184 -42.00 4.64 -10.07
CA ARG A 184 -42.82 5.87 -10.17
C ARG A 184 -44.03 5.88 -9.24
N HIS A 185 -44.29 4.78 -8.53
CA HIS A 185 -45.51 4.61 -7.73
C HIS A 185 -45.30 4.74 -6.22
N ASN A 186 -44.06 4.88 -5.75
CA ASN A 186 -43.78 5.08 -4.34
C ASN A 186 -43.05 6.41 -4.14
N MET A 187 -43.80 7.50 -4.28
CA MET A 187 -43.40 8.85 -3.91
C MET A 187 -44.11 9.17 -2.59
N GLY A 188 -43.58 8.64 -1.47
CA GLY A 188 -44.10 8.79 -0.12
C GLY A 188 -42.96 8.99 0.87
#